data_AF-A0A554JFY1-F1
#
_entry.id   AF-A0A554JFY1-F1
#
_cell.length_a   1.000
_cell.length_b   1.000
_cell.length_c   1.000
_cell.angle_alpha   90.00
_cell.angle_beta   90.00
_cell.angle_gamma   90.00
#
_symmetry.space_group_name_H-M   'P 1'
#
loop_
_entity.id
_entity.type
_entity.pdbx_description
1 polymer ?
#
loop_
_entity_poly.entity_id
_entity_poly.type
_entity_poly.pdbx_seq_one_letter_code
_entity_poly.pdbx_strand_id
1 'polypeptide(L)'
;MVRGELKKEANVWRPMDRKNEKPFNCGDSARGLELVDGWFGTNAWRVIHFNFGLHDLKYLDEKKQYVSPDKGKQVAPPELYEKNLRALIARLQKTGA
;
A
#
# COMPACT_ATOMS: atom_id res chain seq x y z
N MET A 1 16.40 -11.65 -4.00
CA MET A 1 15.43 -10.57 -3.62
C MET A 1 15.61 -9.45 -4.64
N VAL A 2 14.54 -8.79 -5.12
CA VAL A 2 14.61 -7.78 -6.21
C VAL A 2 15.75 -6.76 -6.07
N ARG A 3 16.00 -6.24 -4.85
CA ARG A 3 17.13 -5.30 -4.60
C ARG A 3 18.50 -5.90 -4.91
N GLY A 4 18.71 -7.19 -4.64
CA GLY A 4 19.94 -7.90 -4.96
C GLY A 4 20.12 -8.11 -6.45
N GLU A 5 19.04 -8.44 -7.17
CA GLU A 5 19.06 -8.64 -8.63
C GLU A 5 19.35 -7.35 -9.40
N LEU A 6 18.94 -6.20 -8.87
CA LEU A 6 19.14 -4.88 -9.49
C LEU A 6 20.35 -4.11 -8.94
N LYS A 7 21.29 -4.80 -8.30
CA LYS A 7 22.49 -4.17 -7.76
C LYS A 7 23.31 -3.53 -8.89
N LYS A 8 23.70 -2.27 -8.72
CA LYS A 8 24.39 -1.39 -9.70
C LYS A 8 23.49 -0.84 -10.82
N GLU A 9 22.29 -1.39 -11.02
CA GLU A 9 21.33 -0.89 -12.02
C GLU A 9 20.32 0.09 -11.41
N ALA A 10 19.83 -0.19 -10.20
CA ALA A 10 18.84 0.65 -9.53
C ALA A 10 18.96 0.63 -8.00
N ASN A 11 18.59 1.76 -7.38
CA ASN A 11 18.35 1.83 -5.95
C ASN A 11 16.92 1.39 -5.65
N VAL A 12 16.76 0.14 -5.20
CA VAL A 12 15.45 -0.42 -4.87
C VAL A 12 15.14 -0.23 -3.39
N TRP A 13 14.01 0.40 -3.11
CA TRP A 13 13.49 0.64 -1.77
C TRP A 13 12.09 0.04 -1.64
N ARG A 14 11.68 -0.22 -0.40
CA ARG A 14 10.31 -0.61 -0.04
C ARG A 14 9.98 -0.03 1.33
N PRO A 15 8.69 0.12 1.68
CA PRO A 15 8.31 0.45 3.05
C PRO A 15 8.88 -0.55 4.06
N MET A 16 9.52 -0.03 5.11
CA MET A 16 10.12 -0.78 6.21
C MET A 16 9.41 -0.42 7.52
N ASP A 17 9.46 -1.30 8.51
CA ASP A 17 8.94 -1.01 9.83
C ASP A 17 9.71 0.12 10.54
N ARG A 18 9.17 0.59 11.67
CA ARG A 18 9.74 1.74 12.41
C ARG A 18 11.19 1.54 12.85
N LYS A 19 11.64 0.28 12.97
CA LYS A 19 13.02 -0.07 13.36
C LYS A 19 13.91 -0.34 12.16
N ASN A 20 13.36 -0.32 10.95
CA ASN A 20 14.03 -0.70 9.70
C ASN A 20 14.58 -2.14 9.72
N GLU A 21 13.95 -3.03 10.49
CA GLU A 21 14.36 -4.42 10.66
C GLU A 21 13.65 -5.33 9.68
N LYS A 22 12.38 -5.02 9.36
CA LYS A 22 11.54 -5.86 8.51
C LYS A 22 10.75 -5.03 7.50
N PRO A 23 10.44 -5.61 6.33
CA PRO A 23 9.42 -5.08 5.46
C PRO A 23 8.10 -4.74 6.15
N PHE A 24 7.56 -3.56 5.85
CA PHE A 24 6.26 -3.14 6.35
C PHE A 24 5.14 -3.86 5.59
N ASN A 25 4.12 -4.33 6.32
CA ASN A 25 2.85 -4.71 5.70
C ASN A 25 2.04 -3.44 5.42
N CYS A 26 1.89 -3.13 4.13
CA CYS A 26 1.25 -1.89 3.67
C CYS A 26 -0.29 -1.90 3.83
N GLY A 27 -0.89 -3.06 4.09
CA GLY A 27 -2.32 -3.19 4.37
C GLY A 27 -3.23 -2.92 3.18
N ASP A 28 -4.44 -2.46 3.47
CA ASP A 28 -5.45 -2.03 2.48
C ASP A 28 -5.15 -0.65 1.88
N SER A 29 -5.90 -0.28 0.85
CA SER A 29 -5.75 0.99 0.13
C SER A 29 -5.98 2.22 1.00
N ALA A 30 -6.84 2.14 2.03
CA ALA A 30 -7.10 3.26 2.93
C ALA A 30 -5.88 3.53 3.82
N ARG A 31 -5.23 2.48 4.34
CA ARG A 31 -3.94 2.60 5.03
C ARG A 31 -2.84 3.14 4.10
N GLY A 32 -2.87 2.73 2.82
CA GLY A 32 -2.03 3.33 1.79
C GLY A 32 -2.18 4.85 1.76
N LEU A 33 -3.41 5.36 1.65
CA LEU A 33 -3.68 6.80 1.63
C LEU A 33 -3.22 7.53 2.89
N GLU A 34 -3.26 6.87 4.05
CA GLU A 34 -2.82 7.46 5.31
C GLU A 34 -1.30 7.62 5.37
N LEU A 35 -0.54 6.62 4.88
CA LEU A 35 0.88 6.49 5.15
C LEU A 35 1.80 6.75 3.95
N VAL A 36 1.25 6.84 2.74
CA VAL A 36 2.03 6.90 1.49
C VAL A 36 3.05 8.04 1.45
N ASP A 37 2.69 9.22 1.97
CA ASP A 37 3.58 10.38 2.00
C ASP A 37 4.81 10.11 2.90
N GLY A 38 4.60 9.41 4.03
CA GLY A 38 5.68 8.99 4.93
C GLY A 38 6.57 7.89 4.33
N TRP A 39 6.02 7.02 3.48
CA TRP A 39 6.81 5.99 2.79
C TRP A 39 7.70 6.56 1.70
N PHE A 40 7.28 7.64 1.03
CA PHE A 40 8.13 8.33 0.07
C PHE A 40 9.21 9.18 0.74
N GLY A 41 8.87 9.79 1.88
CA GLY A 41 9.77 10.71 2.56
C GLY A 41 10.20 11.84 1.62
N THR A 42 11.49 12.16 1.61
CA THR A 42 12.07 13.21 0.76
C THR A 42 12.80 12.66 -0.47
N ASN A 43 12.65 11.37 -0.77
CA ASN A 43 13.35 10.74 -1.89
C ASN A 43 12.75 11.17 -3.24
N ALA A 44 13.62 11.40 -4.23
CA ALA A 44 13.22 11.57 -5.62
C ALA A 44 13.06 10.19 -6.27
N TRP A 45 11.84 9.84 -6.67
CA TRP A 45 11.52 8.55 -7.27
C TRP A 45 11.52 8.65 -8.79
N ARG A 46 12.07 7.63 -9.46
CA ARG A 46 12.08 7.49 -10.93
C ARG A 46 11.07 6.49 -11.46
N VAL A 47 10.69 5.54 -10.61
CA VAL A 47 9.70 4.49 -10.87
C VAL A 47 9.06 4.17 -9.54
N ILE A 48 7.73 4.16 -9.50
CA ILE A 48 6.96 3.69 -8.34
C ILE A 48 6.11 2.51 -8.78
N HIS A 49 6.34 1.35 -8.18
CA HIS A 49 5.48 0.18 -8.32
C HIS A 49 4.61 0.04 -7.08
N PHE A 50 3.29 -0.01 -7.25
CA PHE A 50 2.33 -0.17 -6.16
C PHE A 50 1.32 -1.27 -6.50
N ASN A 51 0.82 -1.95 -5.47
CA ASN A 51 -0.22 -2.97 -5.59
C ASN A 51 -1.05 -3.02 -4.29
N PHE A 52 -2.34 -2.72 -4.39
CA PHE A 52 -3.32 -2.85 -3.31
C PHE A 52 -4.45 -3.78 -3.77
N GLY A 53 -5.33 -4.23 -2.87
CA GLY A 53 -6.47 -5.08 -3.23
C GLY A 53 -6.64 -6.29 -2.32
N LEU A 54 -5.58 -7.03 -2.00
CA LEU A 54 -5.73 -8.25 -1.20
C LEU A 54 -6.32 -7.99 0.21
N HIS A 55 -5.90 -6.90 0.86
CA HIS A 55 -6.42 -6.52 2.17
C HIS A 55 -7.81 -5.85 2.08
N ASP A 56 -8.07 -5.14 0.99
CA ASP A 56 -9.35 -4.49 0.67
C ASP A 56 -10.49 -5.50 0.48
N LEU A 57 -10.18 -6.67 -0.09
CA LEU A 57 -11.15 -7.74 -0.37
C LEU A 57 -11.69 -8.44 0.89
N LYS A 58 -11.02 -8.30 2.03
CA LYS A 58 -11.35 -9.05 3.25
C LYS A 58 -12.64 -8.53 3.89
N TYR A 59 -13.28 -9.35 4.71
CA TYR A 59 -14.47 -8.99 5.46
C TYR A 59 -14.17 -8.97 6.96
N LEU A 60 -14.69 -7.94 7.63
CA LEU A 60 -14.51 -7.72 9.05
C LEU A 60 -15.85 -7.69 9.78
N ASP A 61 -15.91 -8.29 10.97
CA ASP A 61 -17.02 -8.11 11.89
C ASP A 61 -16.91 -6.78 12.67
N GLU A 62 -17.85 -6.52 13.58
CA GLU A 62 -17.87 -5.32 14.42
C GLU A 62 -16.65 -5.22 15.36
N LYS A 63 -16.01 -6.35 15.67
CA LYS A 63 -14.79 -6.45 16.49
C LYS A 63 -13.51 -6.34 15.65
N LYS A 64 -13.62 -6.07 14.34
CA LYS A 64 -12.51 -5.99 13.38
C LYS A 64 -11.76 -7.32 13.22
N GLN A 65 -12.43 -8.44 13.40
CA GLN A 65 -11.89 -9.78 13.13
C GLN A 65 -12.23 -10.22 11.71
N TYR A 66 -11.32 -10.97 11.07
CA TYR A 66 -11.57 -11.52 9.74
C TYR A 66 -12.66 -12.59 9.79
N VAL A 67 -13.66 -12.42 8.95
CA VAL A 67 -14.83 -13.31 8.86
C VAL A 67 -15.18 -13.60 7.40
N SER A 68 -16.08 -14.55 7.18
CA SER A 68 -16.64 -14.83 5.87
C SER A 68 -17.56 -13.69 5.40
N PRO A 69 -17.81 -13.55 4.08
CA PRO A 69 -18.60 -12.44 3.52
C PRO A 69 -20.01 -12.28 4.10
N ASP A 70 -20.65 -13.38 4.52
CA ASP A 70 -21.98 -13.41 5.13
C ASP A 70 -22.03 -12.86 6.57
N LYS A 71 -20.86 -12.72 7.22
CA LYS A 71 -20.74 -12.38 8.65
C LYS A 71 -20.10 -11.02 8.91
N GLY A 72 -19.76 -10.28 7.87
CA GLY A 72 -19.01 -9.05 8.01
C GLY A 72 -19.23 -8.05 6.90
N LYS A 73 -18.49 -6.95 6.99
CA LYS A 73 -18.46 -5.91 5.97
C LYS A 73 -17.11 -5.95 5.26
N GLN A 74 -17.13 -5.80 3.94
CA GLN A 74 -15.91 -5.73 3.15
C GLN A 74 -15.09 -4.50 3.58
N VAL A 75 -13.77 -4.67 3.72
CA VAL A 75 -12.84 -3.60 4.14
C VAL A 75 -12.93 -2.41 3.20
N ALA A 76 -12.85 -2.65 1.89
CA ALA A 76 -13.18 -1.65 0.89
C ALA A 76 -14.03 -2.30 -0.22
N PRO A 77 -15.35 -2.04 -0.24
CA PRO A 77 -16.19 -2.38 -1.39
C PRO A 77 -15.63 -1.79 -2.70
N PRO A 78 -15.98 -2.33 -3.88
CA PRO A 78 -15.41 -1.92 -5.16
C PRO A 78 -15.38 -0.40 -5.39
N GLU A 79 -16.46 0.31 -5.05
CA GLU A 79 -16.53 1.77 -5.20
C GLU A 79 -15.54 2.51 -4.28
N LEU A 80 -15.40 2.07 -3.03
CA LEU A 80 -14.44 2.66 -2.10
C LEU A 80 -13.01 2.33 -2.50
N TYR A 81 -12.77 1.10 -2.93
CA TYR A 81 -11.46 0.67 -3.44
C TYR A 81 -11.05 1.49 -4.67
N GLU A 82 -11.96 1.68 -5.64
CA GLU A 82 -11.70 2.52 -6.82
C GLU A 82 -11.38 3.96 -6.40
N LYS A 83 -12.19 4.56 -5.53
CA LYS A 83 -11.95 5.91 -5.02
C LYS A 83 -10.57 6.01 -4.36
N ASN A 84 -10.20 5.03 -3.54
CA ASN A 84 -8.91 5.02 -2.86
C ASN A 84 -7.75 4.89 -3.84
N LEU A 85 -7.85 3.99 -4.83
CA LEU A 85 -6.84 3.84 -5.86
C LEU A 85 -6.65 5.12 -6.68
N ARG A 86 -7.74 5.77 -7.10
CA ARG A 86 -7.65 7.04 -7.84
C ARG A 86 -6.94 8.12 -7.02
N ALA A 87 -7.27 8.23 -5.73
CA ALA A 87 -6.62 9.17 -4.82
C ALA A 87 -5.13 8.82 -4.60
N LEU A 88 -4.79 7.54 -4.46
CA LEU A 88 -3.40 7.08 -4.36
C LEU A 88 -2.63 7.46 -5.61
N ILE A 89 -3.11 7.06 -6.80
CA ILE A 89 -2.46 7.35 -8.09
C ILE A 89 -2.25 8.86 -8.26
N ALA A 90 -3.25 9.68 -7.94
CA ALA A 90 -3.11 11.13 -8.00
C ALA A 90 -2.00 11.68 -7.07
N ARG A 91 -1.76 11.05 -5.91
CA ARG A 91 -0.61 11.39 -5.05
C ARG A 91 0.71 10.89 -5.65
N LEU A 92 0.73 9.67 -6.20
CA LEU A 92 1.93 9.11 -6.83
C LEU A 92 2.41 9.98 -7.99
N GLN A 93 1.49 10.43 -8.84
CA GLN A 93 1.81 11.27 -10.00
C GLN A 93 2.45 12.61 -9.61
N LYS A 94 2.14 13.15 -8.42
CA LYS A 94 2.76 14.39 -7.92
C LYS A 94 4.24 14.24 -7.60
N THR A 95 4.74 13.02 -7.46
CA THR A 95 6.18 12.77 -7.23
C THR A 95 7.02 13.00 -8.49
N GLY A 96 6.39 13.00 -9.67
CA GLY A 96 7.08 13.10 -10.96
C GLY A 96 7.81 11.81 -11.39
N ALA A 97 7.60 10.72 -10.66
CA ALA A 97 8.09 9.39 -11.01
C ALA A 97 7.37 8.76 -12.20
#